data_AF-A0A842M313-F1
#
_entry.id   AF-A0A842M313-F1
#
_cell.length_a   1.000
_cell.length_b   1.000
_cell.length_c   1.000
_cell.angle_alpha   90.00
_cell.angle_beta   90.00
_cell.angle_gamma   90.00
#
_symmetry.space_group_name_H-M   'P 1'
#
loop_
_entity.id
_entity.type
_entity.pdbx_description
1 polymer ?
#
loop_
_entity_poly.entity_id
_entity_poly.type
_entity_poly.pdbx_seq_one_letter_code
_entity_poly.pdbx_strand_id
1 'polypeptide(L)' 'MKEENSREILLNYLMEKVKNGNRYFKSKYIAKELGMSSKKVGVLLGILSSECKNLKIERWSHSKSTTWKIEARGNSN' A
#
# COMPACT_ATOMS: atom_id res chain seq x y z
N MET A 1 3.51 -16.40 11.79
CA MET A 1 2.88 -16.79 10.51
C MET A 1 1.75 -15.87 10.00
N LYS A 2 0.88 -15.24 10.83
CA LYS A 2 -0.24 -14.42 10.31
C LYS A 2 0.14 -13.07 9.66
N GLU A 3 1.26 -12.46 10.05
CA GLU A 3 1.64 -11.11 9.61
C GLU A 3 2.40 -11.06 8.29
N GLU A 4 3.19 -12.10 7.99
CA GLU A 4 3.94 -12.23 6.73
C GLU A 4 2.99 -12.34 5.54
N ASN A 5 2.01 -13.24 5.62
CA ASN A 5 0.98 -13.40 4.59
C ASN A 5 0.19 -12.09 4.35
N SER A 6 -0.07 -11.31 5.40
CA SER A 6 -0.78 -10.01 5.22
C SER A 6 0.05 -8.98 4.46
N ARG A 7 1.38 -9.00 4.61
CA ARG A 7 2.29 -8.13 3.86
C ARG A 7 2.31 -8.50 2.38
N GLU A 8 2.43 -9.79 2.08
CA GLU A 8 2.43 -10.29 0.70
C GLU A 8 1.11 -10.01 -0.02
N ILE A 9 -0.03 -10.29 0.63
CA ILE A 9 -1.36 -9.97 0.09
C ILE A 9 -1.49 -8.48 -0.22
N LEU A 10 -1.07 -7.62 0.72
CA LEU A 10 -1.11 -6.18 0.53
C LEU A 10 -0.21 -5.74 -0.64
N LEU A 11 1.00 -6.28 -0.72
CA LEU A 11 1.94 -5.94 -1.79
C LEU A 11 1.39 -6.31 -3.17
N ASN A 12 0.86 -7.53 -3.32
CA ASN A 12 0.25 -7.99 -4.58
C ASN A 12 -0.93 -7.11 -4.98
N TYR A 13 -1.83 -6.83 -4.03
CA TYR A 13 -2.96 -5.91 -4.23
C TYR A 13 -2.51 -4.53 -4.74
N LEU A 14 -1.46 -3.97 -4.12
CA LEU A 14 -0.94 -2.65 -4.52
C LEU A 14 -0.31 -2.69 -5.92
N MET A 15 0.47 -3.71 -6.23
CA MET A 15 1.07 -3.86 -7.56
C MET A 15 0.01 -3.95 -8.65
N GLU A 16 -1.04 -4.73 -8.46
CA GLU A 16 -2.14 -4.85 -9.43
C GLU A 16 -2.88 -3.53 -9.61
N LYS A 17 -3.25 -2.86 -8.51
CA LYS A 17 -3.97 -1.58 -8.59
C LYS A 17 -3.13 -0.49 -9.26
N VAL A 18 -1.83 -0.45 -8.99
CA VAL A 18 -0.90 0.49 -9.63
C VAL A 18 -0.72 0.20 -11.11
N LYS A 19 -0.60 -1.08 -11.52
CA LYS A 19 -0.61 -1.48 -12.94
C LYS A 19 -1.88 -1.02 -13.65
N ASN A 20 -3.01 -1.05 -12.96
CA ASN A 20 -4.31 -0.55 -13.46
C ASN A 20 -4.44 0.99 -13.40
N GLY A 21 -3.37 1.73 -13.11
CA GLY A 21 -3.33 3.20 -13.13
C GLY A 21 -3.68 3.90 -11.82
N ASN A 22 -3.99 3.16 -10.74
CA ASN A 22 -4.29 3.78 -9.44
C ASN A 22 -3.01 4.27 -8.76
N ARG A 23 -3.04 5.48 -8.20
CA ARG A 23 -1.87 6.07 -7.52
C ARG A 23 -2.11 6.51 -6.08
N TYR A 24 -3.37 6.65 -5.66
CA TYR A 24 -3.70 7.16 -4.33
C TYR A 24 -4.59 6.18 -3.59
N PHE A 25 -4.14 5.77 -2.41
CA PHE A 25 -4.77 4.71 -1.64
C PHE A 25 -5.06 5.19 -0.22
N LYS A 26 -6.31 5.03 0.23
CA LYS A 26 -6.65 5.27 1.64
C LYS A 26 -6.59 3.96 2.41
N SER A 27 -5.92 3.96 3.56
CA SER A 27 -5.76 2.74 4.38
C SER A 27 -7.10 2.09 4.74
N LYS A 28 -8.16 2.90 4.95
CA LYS A 28 -9.51 2.40 5.24
C LYS A 28 -10.19 1.64 4.10
N TYR A 29 -9.89 1.99 2.85
CA TYR A 29 -10.50 1.32 1.69
C TYR A 29 -9.77 0.02 1.39
N ILE A 30 -8.44 0.03 1.44
CA ILE A 30 -7.63 -1.20 1.35
C ILE A 30 -8.05 -2.19 2.44
N ALA A 31 -8.19 -1.71 3.68
CA ALA A 31 -8.63 -2.53 4.81
C ALA A 31 -9.99 -3.20 4.55
N LYS A 32 -10.96 -2.47 3.99
CA LYS A 32 -12.27 -3.00 3.63
C LYS A 32 -12.19 -4.07 2.52
N GLU A 33 -11.37 -3.85 1.50
CA GLU A 33 -11.21 -4.81 0.38
C GLU A 33 -10.47 -6.09 0.81
N LEU A 34 -9.45 -5.97 1.66
CA LEU A 34 -8.63 -7.10 2.10
C LEU A 34 -9.10 -7.77 3.41
N GLY A 35 -10.22 -7.31 3.99
CA GLY A 35 -10.70 -7.81 5.29
C GLY A 35 -9.73 -7.55 6.45
N MET A 36 -8.91 -6.49 6.36
CA MET A 36 -7.93 -6.10 7.37
C MET A 36 -8.40 -4.89 8.18
N SER A 37 -7.72 -4.56 9.27
CA SER A 37 -7.95 -3.30 9.98
C SER A 37 -7.18 -2.15 9.32
N SER A 38 -7.74 -0.94 9.34
CA SER A 38 -7.08 0.27 8.82
C SER A 38 -5.72 0.52 9.48
N LYS A 39 -5.61 0.21 10.79
CA LYS A 39 -4.37 0.32 11.56
C LYS A 39 -3.31 -0.64 11.04
N LYS A 40 -3.68 -1.91 10.82
CA LYS A 40 -2.76 -2.93 10.29
C LYS A 40 -2.25 -2.53 8.91
N VAL A 41 -3.13 -2.12 8.00
CA VAL A 41 -2.73 -1.63 6.67
C VAL A 41 -1.77 -0.44 6.78
N GLY A 42 -2.05 0.52 7.67
CA GLY A 42 -1.18 1.68 7.88
C GLY A 42 0.24 1.32 8.37
N VAL A 43 0.35 0.34 9.27
CA VAL A 43 1.65 -0.20 9.73
C VAL A 43 2.39 -0.88 8.58
N LEU A 44 1.71 -1.76 7.84
CA LEU A 44 2.32 -2.48 6.73
C LEU A 44 2.78 -1.54 5.61
N LEU A 45 2.00 -0.50 5.28
CA LEU A 45 2.40 0.53 4.31
C LEU A 45 3.62 1.33 4.78
N GLY A 46 3.74 1.58 6.08
CA GLY A 46 4.94 2.20 6.66
C GLY A 46 6.18 1.32 6.45
N ILE A 47 6.08 0.03 6.78
CA ILE A 47 7.16 -0.95 6.57
C ILE A 47 7.53 -1.02 5.08
N LEU A 48 6.54 -1.21 4.21
CA LEU A 48 6.75 -1.28 2.77
C LEU A 48 7.34 0.02 2.20
N SER A 49 7.04 1.19 2.78
CA SER A 49 7.64 2.45 2.32
C SER A 49 9.15 2.52 2.50
N SER A 50 9.69 1.82 3.50
CA SER A 50 11.13 1.77 3.77
C SER A 50 11.82 0.59 3.08
N GLU A 51 11.13 -0.55 2.95
CA GLU A 51 11.73 -1.80 2.48
C GLU A 51 11.47 -2.13 1.01
N CYS A 52 10.36 -1.64 0.43
CA CYS A 52 9.95 -2.05 -0.90
C CYS A 52 10.79 -1.37 -1.99
N LYS A 53 11.46 -2.19 -2.81
CA LYS A 53 12.24 -1.70 -3.96
C LYS A 53 11.41 -1.52 -5.23
N ASN A 54 10.27 -2.20 -5.34
CA ASN A 54 9.45 -2.23 -6.55
C ASN A 54 8.40 -1.11 -6.59
N LEU A 55 7.97 -0.64 -5.43
CA LEU A 55 6.98 0.43 -5.29
C LEU A 55 7.60 1.60 -4.55
N LYS A 56 7.26 2.81 -4.99
CA LYS A 56 7.49 4.04 -4.26
C LYS A 56 6.22 4.34 -3.46
N ILE A 57 6.29 4.24 -2.14
CA ILE A 57 5.16 4.45 -1.24
C ILE A 57 5.44 5.69 -0.39
N GLU A 58 4.60 6.71 -0.51
CA GLU A 58 4.73 7.98 0.22
C GLU A 58 3.47 8.26 1.03
N ARG A 59 3.63 8.64 2.30
CA ARG A 59 2.50 9.06 3.13
C ARG A 59 2.05 10.47 2.71
N TRP A 60 0.77 10.60 2.37
CA TRP A 60 0.12 11.87 2.04
C TRP A 60 -1.01 12.16 3.05
N SER A 61 -0.81 13.18 3.88
CA SER A 61 -1.77 13.57 4.93
C SER A 61 -2.56 14.81 4.47
N HIS A 62 -3.76 14.61 3.95
CA HIS A 62 -4.66 15.72 3.57
C HIS A 62 -6.14 15.47 3.92
N SER A 63 -6.48 14.45 4.73
CA SER A 63 -7.87 14.14 5.08
C SER A 63 -8.00 13.35 6.38
N LYS A 64 -9.25 13.14 6.86
CA LYS A 64 -9.63 12.34 8.05
C LYS A 64 -9.07 10.91 8.10
N SER A 65 -8.49 10.41 7.00
CA SER A 65 -7.78 9.12 6.93
C SER A 65 -6.48 9.30 6.16
N THR A 66 -5.40 8.62 6.58
CA THR A 66 -4.11 8.63 5.89
C THR A 66 -4.26 8.14 4.45
N THR A 67 -3.85 8.98 3.51
CA THR A 67 -3.72 8.63 2.09
C THR A 67 -2.27 8.26 1.83
N TRP A 68 -2.04 7.34 0.92
CA TRP A 68 -0.71 6.92 0.49
C TRP A 68 -0.64 7.10 -1.02
N LYS A 69 0.36 7.83 -1.48
CA LYS A 69 0.72 7.86 -2.89
C LYS A 69 1.60 6.66 -3.17
N ILE A 70 1.21 5.84 -4.13
CA ILE A 70 1.92 4.61 -4.49
C ILE A 70 2.13 4.62 -5.98
N GLU A 71 3.39 4.50 -6.39
CA GLU A 71 3.81 4.47 -7.78
C GLU A 71 4.71 3.27 -8.00
N ALA A 72 4.65 2.66 -9.18
CA ALA A 72 5.67 1.70 -9.56
C ALA A 72 7.00 2.44 -9.64
N ARG A 73 8.05 1.92 -8.99
CA ARG A 73 9.41 2.31 -9.35
C ARG A 73 9.64 1.68 -10.71
N GLY A 74 9.30 2.41 -11.77
CA GLY A 74 9.60 1.99 -13.11
C GLY A 74 11.11 1.73 -13.18
N ASN A 75 11.50 0.52 -13.54
CA ASN A 75 12.66 0.41 -14.42
C ASN A 75 12.24 1.12 -15.70
N SER A 76 12.56 2.41 -15.78
CA SER A 76 12.78 3.09 -17.04
C SER A 76 13.99 2.42 -17.66
N ASN A 77 13.78 1.31 -18.36
CA ASN A 77 14.73 0.73 -19.31
C ASN A 77 13.97 0.50 -20.61
#